data_AF-X1CJJ1-F1
#
_entry.id   AF-X1CJJ1-F1
#
_cell.length_a   1.000
_cell.length_b   1.000
_cell.length_c   1.000
_cell.angle_alpha   90.00
_cell.angle_beta   90.00
_cell.angle_gamma   90.00
#
_symmetry.space_group_name_H-M   'P 1'
#
loop_
_entity.id
_entity.type
_entity.pdbx_description
1 polymer ?
#
loop_
_entity_poly.entity_id
_entity_poly.type
_entity_poly.pdbx_seq_one_letter_code
_entity_poly.pdbx_strand_id
1 'polypeptide(L)'
;EEECPTKAIRYNDKPEYVDVKVGTIILATGWDPYDATRMEQYGFGRYPNVIMALQMERLLSSFGPTEGKVKRPSDLKEPESIVFIQCVGSREFTGKGRKYCSRTISTSIRAPITKNP
;
A
#
# COMPACT_ATOMS: atom_id res chain seq x y z
N GLU A 1 5.79 -20.85 22.93
CA GLU A 1 7.06 -21.62 22.87
C GLU A 1 6.84 -23.07 22.46
N GLU A 2 5.76 -23.73 22.90
CA GLU A 2 5.52 -25.16 22.65
C GLU A 2 5.52 -25.56 21.16
N GLU A 3 4.95 -24.73 20.28
CA GLU A 3 4.90 -24.97 18.83
C GLU A 3 6.19 -24.60 18.08
N CYS A 4 7.21 -24.02 18.74
CA CYS A 4 8.44 -23.58 18.09
C CYS A 4 9.58 -24.57 18.39
N PRO A 5 9.94 -25.49 17.46
CA PRO A 5 10.96 -26.52 17.72
C PRO A 5 12.33 -25.95 18.04
N THR A 6 12.65 -24.77 17.49
CA THR A 6 13.93 -24.08 17.67
C THR A 6 14.01 -23.25 18.95
N LYS A 7 12.90 -23.13 19.70
CA LYS A 7 12.82 -22.33 20.94
C LYS A 7 13.31 -20.89 20.77
N ALA A 8 13.00 -20.28 19.62
CA ALA A 8 13.49 -18.95 19.27
C ALA A 8 12.69 -17.79 19.89
N ILE A 9 11.46 -18.05 20.35
CA ILE A 9 10.57 -17.02 20.91
C ILE A 9 11.02 -16.69 22.35
N ARG A 10 11.30 -15.42 22.65
CA ARG A 10 11.68 -14.94 24.00
C ARG A 10 10.88 -13.69 24.37
N TYR A 11 9.98 -13.80 25.34
CA TYR A 11 9.13 -12.67 25.77
C TYR A 11 9.85 -11.61 26.60
N ASN A 12 11.01 -11.95 27.16
CA ASN A 12 11.76 -11.10 28.08
C ASN A 12 12.89 -10.32 27.37
N ASP A 13 12.96 -10.36 26.05
CA ASP A 13 13.95 -9.60 25.28
C ASP A 13 13.77 -8.10 25.52
N LYS A 14 14.88 -7.40 25.70
CA LYS A 14 14.92 -5.96 25.97
C LYS A 14 15.66 -5.23 24.85
N PRO A 15 15.36 -3.95 24.60
CA PRO A 15 16.13 -3.15 23.66
C PRO A 15 17.61 -3.11 24.04
N GLU A 16 18.48 -3.22 23.04
CA GLU A 16 19.92 -3.05 23.16
C GLU A 16 20.32 -1.77 22.42
N TYR A 17 21.23 -1.00 23.02
CA TYR A 17 21.82 0.18 22.40
C TYR A 17 23.25 -0.13 22.02
N VAL A 18 23.62 0.13 20.77
CA VAL A 18 24.94 -0.18 20.22
C VAL A 18 25.61 1.10 19.73
N ASP A 19 26.81 1.36 20.24
CA ASP A 19 27.63 2.48 19.78
C ASP A 19 28.46 2.07 18.56
N VAL A 20 28.28 2.77 17.44
CA VAL A 20 28.99 2.49 16.20
C VAL A 20 29.69 3.76 15.71
N LYS A 21 30.99 3.67 15.45
CA LYS A 21 31.75 4.75 14.81
C LYS A 21 31.61 4.64 13.30
N VAL A 22 31.02 5.66 12.67
CA VAL A 22 30.81 5.71 11.22
C VAL A 22 31.48 6.94 10.61
N GLY A 23 31.98 6.80 9.38
CA GLY A 23 32.53 7.92 8.62
C GLY A 23 31.48 8.69 7.80
N THR A 24 30.36 8.06 7.45
CA THR A 24 29.30 8.66 6.63
C THR A 24 27.96 8.01 6.95
N ILE A 25 26.87 8.78 6.82
CA ILE A 25 25.49 8.32 7.01
C ILE A 25 24.72 8.56 5.71
N ILE A 26 24.01 7.54 5.23
CA ILE A 26 23.11 7.62 4.07
C ILE A 26 21.68 7.48 4.56
N LEU A 27 20.83 8.47 4.26
CA LEU A 27 19.40 8.41 4.60
C LEU A 27 18.61 7.81 3.43
N ALA A 28 18.10 6.60 3.63
CA ALA A 28 17.32 5.86 2.63
C ALA A 28 16.02 5.28 3.24
N THR A 29 15.35 6.04 4.10
CA THR A 29 14.15 5.60 4.85
C THR A 29 12.88 5.48 3.99
N GLY A 30 12.92 5.91 2.74
CA GLY A 30 11.81 5.73 1.79
C GLY A 30 10.69 6.78 1.93
N TRP A 31 9.45 6.33 1.77
CA TRP A 31 8.24 7.17 1.77
C TRP A 31 7.03 6.38 2.26
N ASP A 32 6.01 7.10 2.72
CA ASP A 32 4.72 6.54 3.14
C ASP A 32 3.57 6.96 2.21
N PRO A 33 2.58 6.08 2.00
CA PRO A 33 1.39 6.40 1.23
C PRO A 33 0.61 7.59 1.80
N TYR A 34 0.00 8.38 0.91
CA TYR A 34 -0.91 9.44 1.32
C TYR A 34 -2.19 8.84 1.94
N ASP A 35 -2.63 9.39 3.07
CA ASP A 35 -3.90 9.00 3.68
C ASP A 35 -5.10 9.51 2.87
N ALA A 36 -5.70 8.61 2.09
CA ALA A 36 -6.82 8.92 1.22
C ALA A 36 -8.15 9.21 1.95
N THR A 37 -8.26 8.96 3.26
CA THR A 37 -9.46 9.31 4.04
C THR A 37 -9.71 10.82 4.07
N ARG A 38 -8.65 11.61 3.90
CA ARG A 38 -8.69 13.07 3.78
C ARG A 38 -9.39 13.58 2.51
N MET A 39 -9.61 12.71 1.54
CA MET A 39 -10.32 12.98 0.28
C MET A 39 -11.72 12.35 0.33
N GLU A 40 -12.57 12.88 1.21
CA GLU A 40 -13.91 12.37 1.48
C GLU A 40 -14.75 12.14 0.21
N GLN A 41 -14.57 12.97 -0.81
CA GLN A 41 -15.30 12.86 -2.08
C GLN A 41 -15.08 11.53 -2.82
N TYR A 42 -13.98 10.83 -2.54
CA TYR A 42 -13.69 9.53 -3.13
C TYR A 42 -14.17 8.36 -2.27
N GLY A 43 -14.58 8.61 -1.02
CA GLY A 43 -15.20 7.61 -0.16
C GLY A 43 -14.28 6.48 0.31
N PHE A 44 -12.95 6.68 0.31
CA PHE A 44 -12.02 5.73 0.92
C PHE A 44 -12.32 5.59 2.43
N GLY A 45 -12.43 4.34 2.91
CA GLY A 45 -12.87 4.02 4.27
C GLY A 45 -14.39 3.97 4.46
N ARG A 46 -15.18 4.58 3.55
CA ARG A 46 -16.66 4.46 3.55
C ARG A 46 -17.14 3.34 2.64
N TYR A 47 -16.56 3.21 1.45
CA TYR A 47 -16.93 2.20 0.48
C TYR A 47 -15.87 1.09 0.45
N PRO A 48 -16.22 -0.18 0.72
CA PRO A 48 -15.24 -1.28 0.80
C PRO A 48 -14.46 -1.48 -0.51
N ASN A 49 -15.07 -1.17 -1.65
CA ASN A 49 -14.47 -1.36 -2.97
C ASN A 49 -13.63 -0.17 -3.45
N VAL A 50 -13.54 0.90 -2.66
CA VAL A 50 -12.59 1.99 -2.90
C VAL A 50 -11.30 1.66 -2.17
N ILE A 51 -10.27 1.29 -2.94
CA ILE A 51 -8.96 0.89 -2.43
C ILE A 51 -7.85 1.80 -2.97
N MET A 52 -6.74 1.86 -2.25
CA MET A 52 -5.53 2.54 -2.69
C MET A 52 -4.75 1.70 -3.70
N ALA A 53 -3.94 2.37 -4.54
CA ALA A 53 -3.07 1.68 -5.51
C ALA A 53 -2.16 0.63 -4.84
N LEU A 54 -1.59 0.93 -3.66
CA LEU A 54 -0.73 -0.02 -2.96
C LEU A 54 -1.50 -1.27 -2.45
N GLN A 55 -2.80 -1.13 -2.16
CA GLN A 55 -3.65 -2.28 -1.83
C GLN A 55 -3.92 -3.12 -3.08
N MET A 56 -4.16 -2.47 -4.23
CA MET A 56 -4.28 -3.18 -5.52
C MET A 56 -3.00 -3.97 -5.84
N GLU A 57 -1.81 -3.41 -5.62
CA GLU A 57 -0.54 -4.13 -5.78
C GLU A 57 -0.45 -5.38 -4.90
N ARG A 58 -0.94 -5.32 -3.65
CA ARG A 58 -1.03 -6.51 -2.79
C ARG A 58 -1.99 -7.54 -3.36
N LEU A 59 -3.13 -7.16 -3.93
CA LEU A 59 -4.07 -8.08 -4.58
C LEU A 59 -3.48 -8.72 -5.84
N LEU A 60 -2.69 -7.98 -6.61
CA LEU A 60 -2.02 -8.44 -7.83
C LEU A 60 -0.80 -9.33 -7.56
N SER A 61 -0.20 -9.22 -6.38
CA SER A 61 0.95 -10.04 -5.99
C SER A 61 0.59 -11.52 -5.85
N SER A 62 1.40 -12.42 -6.41
CA SER A 62 1.27 -13.87 -6.22
C SER A 62 1.45 -14.30 -4.76
N PHE A 63 2.21 -13.54 -3.97
CA PHE A 63 2.34 -13.67 -2.51
C PHE A 63 1.41 -12.71 -1.77
N GLY A 64 0.39 -12.22 -2.46
CA GLY A 64 -0.67 -11.39 -1.93
C GLY A 64 -1.71 -12.21 -1.18
N PRO A 65 -2.60 -11.55 -0.42
CA PRO A 65 -3.67 -12.23 0.32
C PRO A 65 -4.68 -12.94 -0.61
N THR A 66 -4.67 -12.64 -1.90
CA THR A 66 -5.56 -13.23 -2.91
C THR A 66 -4.80 -13.99 -4.00
N GLU A 67 -3.51 -14.28 -3.79
CA GLU A 67 -2.66 -15.07 -4.72
C GLU A 67 -2.67 -14.52 -6.16
N GLY A 68 -2.63 -13.19 -6.30
CA GLY A 68 -2.63 -12.49 -7.59
C GLY A 68 -4.00 -12.32 -8.24
N LYS A 69 -5.09 -12.73 -7.58
CA LYS A 69 -6.45 -12.56 -8.10
C LYS A 69 -7.06 -11.28 -7.57
N VAL A 70 -7.45 -10.38 -8.46
CA VAL A 70 -8.15 -9.14 -8.08
C VAL A 70 -9.57 -9.50 -7.65
N LYS A 71 -9.88 -9.23 -6.38
CA LYS A 71 -11.20 -9.47 -5.78
C LYS A 71 -11.70 -8.21 -5.10
N ARG A 72 -12.99 -7.91 -5.24
CA ARG A 72 -13.67 -6.82 -4.53
C ARG A 72 -13.66 -7.09 -3.03
N PRO A 73 -13.20 -6.17 -2.17
CA PRO A 73 -13.21 -6.39 -0.72
C PRO A 73 -14.61 -6.60 -0.14
N SER A 74 -15.66 -6.06 -0.75
CA SER A 74 -17.03 -6.21 -0.25
C SER A 74 -17.56 -7.64 -0.28
N ASP A 75 -17.24 -8.41 -1.33
CA ASP A 75 -17.90 -9.69 -1.62
C ASP A 75 -16.97 -10.76 -2.22
N LEU A 76 -15.68 -10.47 -2.33
CA LEU A 76 -14.63 -11.34 -2.85
C LEU A 76 -14.84 -11.83 -4.29
N LYS A 77 -15.76 -11.20 -5.04
CA LYS A 77 -15.97 -11.48 -6.45
C LYS A 77 -14.98 -10.71 -7.31
N GLU A 78 -14.71 -11.22 -8.50
CA GLU A 78 -13.88 -10.53 -9.48
C GLU A 78 -14.63 -9.27 -9.99
N PRO A 79 -13.98 -8.09 -10.01
CA PRO A 79 -14.61 -6.90 -10.57
C PRO A 79 -14.72 -7.02 -12.10
N GLU A 80 -15.88 -6.66 -12.66
CA GLU A 80 -16.07 -6.58 -14.11
C GLU A 80 -15.49 -5.29 -14.69
N SER A 81 -15.47 -4.22 -13.90
CA SER A 81 -14.94 -2.91 -14.28
C SER A 81 -14.16 -2.29 -13.13
N ILE A 82 -13.10 -1.57 -13.48
CA ILE A 82 -12.21 -0.89 -12.54
C ILE A 82 -11.96 0.53 -13.05
N VAL A 83 -12.01 1.50 -12.12
CA VAL A 83 -11.70 2.91 -12.39
C VAL A 83 -10.48 3.29 -11.56
N PHE A 84 -9.51 3.93 -12.19
CA PHE A 84 -8.35 4.53 -11.52
C PHE A 84 -8.54 6.04 -11.41
N ILE A 85 -8.54 6.55 -10.18
CA ILE A 85 -8.56 7.99 -9.90
C ILE A 85 -7.12 8.45 -9.70
N GLN A 86 -6.66 9.32 -10.59
CA GLN A 86 -5.28 9.78 -10.59
C GLN A 86 -5.08 10.97 -9.66
N CYS A 87 -3.82 11.15 -9.23
CA CYS A 87 -3.38 12.28 -8.42
C CYS A 87 -4.10 12.40 -7.06
N VAL A 88 -4.72 11.35 -6.52
CA VAL A 88 -5.30 11.41 -5.17
C VAL A 88 -4.23 11.80 -4.15
N GLY A 89 -4.40 12.96 -3.52
CA GLY A 89 -3.43 13.53 -2.58
C GLY A 89 -2.22 14.25 -3.19
N SER A 90 -2.09 14.30 -4.52
CA SER A 90 -1.02 14.97 -5.27
C SER A 90 -1.59 16.01 -6.23
N ARG A 91 -0.82 17.04 -6.59
CA ARG A 91 -1.33 18.15 -7.43
C ARG A 91 -2.65 18.74 -6.89
N GLU A 92 -2.83 18.72 -5.58
CA GLU A 92 -4.03 19.19 -4.90
C GLU A 92 -3.76 20.56 -4.26
N PHE A 93 -4.59 21.54 -4.61
CA PHE A 93 -4.39 22.95 -4.24
C PHE A 93 -5.39 23.44 -3.18
N THR A 94 -6.41 22.65 -2.84
CA THR A 94 -7.44 22.99 -1.84
C THR A 94 -6.99 22.83 -0.38
N GLY A 95 -5.73 22.42 -0.15
CA GLY A 95 -5.16 22.20 1.19
C GLY A 95 -5.40 20.80 1.77
N LYS A 96 -6.20 19.96 1.11
CA LYS A 96 -6.42 18.57 1.53
C LYS A 96 -5.26 17.64 1.17
N GLY A 97 -4.48 17.96 0.13
CA GLY A 97 -3.37 17.16 -0.37
C GLY A 97 -2.07 17.95 -0.53
N ARG A 98 -1.21 17.48 -1.44
CA ARG A 98 0.12 18.05 -1.71
C ARG A 98 0.15 18.72 -3.07
N LYS A 99 0.81 19.87 -3.18
CA LYS A 99 0.89 20.66 -4.42
C LYS A 99 1.82 20.04 -5.48
N TYR A 100 2.70 19.14 -5.07
CA TYR A 100 3.65 18.47 -5.99
C TYR A 100 3.05 17.21 -6.63
N CYS A 101 3.68 16.77 -7.71
CA CYS A 101 3.39 15.48 -8.35
C CYS A 101 4.18 14.37 -7.67
N SER A 102 3.54 13.26 -7.30
CA SER A 102 4.23 12.08 -6.73
C SER A 102 5.08 11.30 -7.74
N ARG A 103 5.07 11.71 -9.02
CA ARG A 103 5.81 11.16 -10.17
C ARG A 103 5.50 9.72 -10.56
N THR A 104 5.32 8.82 -9.60
CA THR A 104 5.20 7.37 -9.81
C THR A 104 3.77 6.87 -9.97
N ILE A 105 2.77 7.58 -9.41
CA ILE A 105 1.35 7.15 -9.44
C ILE A 105 0.85 6.84 -10.86
N SER A 106 1.22 7.66 -11.86
CA SER A 106 0.79 7.44 -13.25
C SER A 106 1.43 6.21 -13.91
N THR A 107 2.62 5.80 -13.46
CA THR A 107 3.38 4.68 -14.03
C THR A 107 3.10 3.35 -13.34
N SER A 108 2.65 3.39 -12.08
CA SER A 108 2.33 2.19 -11.29
C SER A 108 1.02 1.52 -11.73
N ILE A 109 0.19 2.19 -12.53
CA ILE A 109 -1.00 1.54 -13.13
C ILE A 109 -0.56 0.76 -14.37
N ARG A 110 0.01 -0.42 -14.14
CA ARG A 110 0.20 -1.46 -15.15
C ARG A 110 -0.59 -2.70 -14.74
N ALA A 111 -1.90 -2.63 -14.86
CA ALA A 111 -2.73 -3.83 -14.81
C ALA A 111 -3.13 -4.18 -16.26
N PRO A 112 -2.67 -5.31 -16.83
CA PRO A 112 -3.23 -5.83 -18.06
C PRO A 112 -4.62 -6.41 -17.73
N ILE A 113 -5.63 -5.56 -17.60
CA ILE A 113 -7.02 -6.02 -17.51
C ILE A 113 -7.59 -6.02 -18.93
N THR A 114 -6.96 -6.80 -19.81
CA THR A 114 -7.59 -7.21 -21.06
C THR A 114 -8.37 -8.48 -20.76
N LYS A 115 -9.65 -8.35 -20.43
CA LYS A 115 -10.59 -9.39 -20.84
C LYS A 115 -10.77 -9.19 -22.34
N ASN A 116 -10.25 -10.13 -23.13
CA ASN A 116 -10.74 -10.32 -24.49
C ASN A 116 -12.27 -10.51 -24.42
N PRO A 117 -13.02 -9.99 -25.40
CA PRO A 117 -14.47 -10.17 -25.47
C PRO A 117 -14.87 -11.65 -25.49
#